data_AF-A0A939HWU0-F1
#
_entry.id   AF-A0A939HWU0-F1
#
_cell.length_a   1.000
_cell.length_b   1.000
_cell.length_c   1.000
_cell.angle_alpha   90.00
_cell.angle_beta   90.00
_cell.angle_gamma   90.00
#
_symmetry.space_group_name_H-M   'P 1'
#
loop_
_entity.id
_entity.type
_entity.pdbx_description
1 polymer ?
#
loop_
_entity_poly.entity_id
_entity_poly.type
_entity_poly.pdbx_seq_one_letter_code
_entity_poly.pdbx_strand_id
1 'polypeptide(L)'
;MKLSFRGIYYQDEPITREMSEEIPGEYRGQDCQLWRYPRHVPVQKKQGPIDLKCRGIAYSTHQTAEPEFAALNVKSVVSEGDTLMSTAKSRHSVKQEVAKVHRANILENLEHRLQVARSRGDQELVRQLEKEKEQIS
;
A
#
# COMPACT_ATOMS: atom_id res chain seq x y z
N MET A 1 -22.00 26.89 -4.60
CA MET A 1 -21.27 27.83 -3.71
C MET A 1 -19.94 28.13 -4.38
N LYS A 2 -19.54 29.40 -4.58
CA LYS A 2 -18.25 29.69 -5.27
C LYS A 2 -17.11 29.51 -4.28
N LEU A 3 -16.14 28.66 -4.59
CA LEU A 3 -14.97 28.39 -3.74
C LEU A 3 -13.83 29.33 -4.12
N SER A 4 -13.09 29.84 -3.13
CA SER A 4 -11.92 30.69 -3.37
C SER A 4 -10.74 30.23 -2.54
N PHE A 5 -9.56 30.06 -3.15
CA PHE A 5 -8.31 29.75 -2.46
C PHE A 5 -7.21 30.71 -2.92
N ARG A 6 -6.51 31.34 -1.96
CA ARG A 6 -5.48 32.37 -2.18
C ARG A 6 -5.88 33.47 -3.18
N GLY A 7 -7.12 33.94 -3.11
CA GLY A 7 -7.63 35.03 -3.96
C GLY A 7 -8.01 34.60 -5.38
N ILE A 8 -7.88 33.32 -5.72
CA ILE A 8 -8.35 32.75 -6.98
C ILE A 8 -9.73 32.13 -6.76
N TYR A 9 -10.67 32.49 -7.64
CA TYR A 9 -12.02 31.94 -7.65
C TYR A 9 -12.08 30.70 -8.52
N TYR A 10 -12.63 29.62 -7.97
CA TYR A 10 -12.84 28.36 -8.68
C TYR A 10 -14.33 28.21 -8.97
N GLN A 11 -14.64 27.85 -10.22
CA GLN A 11 -15.95 27.34 -10.58
C GLN A 11 -15.91 25.83 -10.30
N ASP A 12 -16.73 25.40 -9.34
CA ASP A 12 -16.87 23.97 -9.02
C ASP A 12 -17.93 23.39 -9.96
N GLU A 13 -17.48 22.82 -11.07
CA GLU A 13 -18.30 21.98 -11.94
C GLU A 13 -18.10 20.52 -11.49
N PRO A 14 -19.06 19.91 -10.77
CA PRO A 14 -18.91 18.54 -10.33
C PRO A 14 -18.83 17.64 -11.55
N ILE A 15 -17.69 16.97 -11.71
CA ILE A 15 -17.50 15.97 -12.76
C ILE A 15 -18.55 14.89 -12.56
N THR A 16 -19.47 14.77 -13.51
CA THR A 16 -20.48 13.70 -13.51
C THR A 16 -19.75 12.39 -13.77
N ARG A 17 -19.40 11.71 -12.67
CA ARG A 17 -18.62 10.47 -12.72
C ARG A 17 -19.56 9.30 -12.94
N GLU A 18 -19.34 8.58 -14.02
CA GLU A 18 -20.07 7.36 -14.28
C GLU A 18 -19.79 6.32 -13.18
N MET A 19 -20.85 5.77 -12.58
CA MET A 19 -20.77 4.76 -11.53
C MET A 19 -20.83 3.36 -12.14
N SER A 20 -20.04 2.42 -11.62
CA SER A 20 -20.06 1.03 -12.12
C SER A 20 -21.34 0.37 -11.67
N GLU A 21 -21.80 -0.61 -12.44
CA GLU A 21 -22.84 -1.51 -11.97
C GLU A 21 -22.27 -2.47 -10.90
N GLU A 22 -23.21 -2.98 -10.10
CA GLU A 22 -23.07 -3.76 -8.88
C GLU A 22 -22.11 -4.95 -9.03
N ILE A 23 -21.12 -5.09 -8.13
CA ILE A 23 -20.12 -6.19 -8.19
C ILE A 23 -20.58 -7.31 -7.25
N PRO A 24 -21.40 -8.30 -7.63
CA PRO A 24 -21.97 -9.26 -6.69
C PRO A 24 -20.91 -9.94 -5.79
N GLY A 25 -21.22 -10.10 -4.50
CA GLY A 25 -20.30 -10.60 -3.49
C GLY A 25 -21.03 -11.00 -2.21
N GLU A 26 -20.66 -12.17 -1.68
CA GLU A 26 -21.22 -12.72 -0.45
C GLU A 26 -20.20 -12.54 0.68
N TYR A 27 -20.62 -11.95 1.80
CA TYR A 27 -19.81 -11.92 3.02
C TYR A 27 -20.50 -12.76 4.09
N ARG A 28 -19.83 -13.81 4.59
CA ARG A 28 -20.38 -14.76 5.58
C ARG A 28 -21.75 -15.35 5.19
N GLY A 29 -21.96 -15.64 3.91
CA GLY A 29 -23.21 -16.22 3.40
C GLY A 29 -24.40 -15.24 3.41
N GLN A 30 -24.15 -13.95 3.60
CA GLN A 30 -25.15 -12.90 3.37
C GLN A 30 -24.77 -12.11 2.12
N ASP A 31 -25.78 -11.92 1.26
CA ASP A 31 -25.70 -11.05 0.10
C ASP A 31 -25.43 -9.63 0.57
N CYS A 32 -24.22 -9.14 0.30
CA CYS A 32 -23.90 -7.75 0.55
C CYS A 32 -24.33 -6.99 -0.69
N GLN A 33 -25.41 -6.21 -0.62
CA GLN A 33 -25.71 -5.22 -1.68
C GLN A 33 -24.51 -4.28 -1.77
N LEU A 34 -23.82 -4.32 -2.90
CA LEU A 34 -22.48 -3.78 -2.98
C LEU A 34 -22.47 -2.29 -3.16
N TRP A 35 -21.43 -1.72 -2.57
CA TRP A 35 -21.13 -0.31 -2.63
C TRP A 35 -20.99 0.10 -4.09
N ARG A 36 -21.72 1.14 -4.49
CA ARG A 36 -21.61 1.73 -5.83
C ARG A 36 -20.18 2.23 -6.02
N TYR A 37 -19.34 1.43 -6.67
CA TYR A 37 -17.97 1.81 -6.94
C TYR A 37 -17.94 2.69 -8.19
N PRO A 38 -17.30 3.87 -8.17
CA PRO A 38 -17.14 4.69 -9.37
C PRO A 38 -16.45 3.89 -10.49
N ARG A 39 -16.94 3.95 -11.75
CA ARG A 39 -16.27 3.25 -12.86
C ARG A 39 -14.81 3.69 -12.91
N HIS A 40 -13.94 2.71 -13.11
CA HIS A 40 -12.54 3.00 -13.35
C HIS A 40 -12.46 3.74 -14.69
N VAL A 41 -12.29 5.07 -14.63
CA VAL A 41 -12.05 5.86 -15.82
C VAL A 41 -10.75 5.33 -16.42
N PRO A 42 -10.73 4.84 -17.66
CA PRO A 42 -9.49 4.42 -18.28
C PRO A 42 -8.53 5.60 -18.20
N VAL A 43 -7.33 5.36 -17.65
CA VAL A 43 -6.28 6.38 -17.56
C VAL A 43 -6.18 7.00 -18.95
N GLN A 44 -6.47 8.29 -19.06
CA GLN A 44 -6.40 8.96 -20.35
C GLN A 44 -4.93 8.95 -20.79
N LYS A 45 -4.56 7.96 -21.62
CA LYS A 45 -3.26 7.87 -22.31
C LYS A 45 -2.98 9.08 -23.23
N LYS A 46 -3.85 10.10 -23.24
CA LYS A 46 -3.85 11.25 -24.15
C LYS A 46 -3.31 12.54 -23.54
N GLN A 47 -2.80 12.54 -22.31
CA GLN A 47 -2.17 13.74 -21.75
C GLN A 47 -0.66 13.67 -22.03
N GLY A 48 -0.19 14.47 -22.99
CA GLY A 48 1.24 14.59 -23.29
C GLY A 48 2.05 14.99 -22.05
N PRO A 49 3.39 14.87 -22.09
CA PRO A 49 4.25 15.22 -20.96
C PRO A 49 3.96 16.65 -20.48
N ILE A 50 3.64 16.79 -19.20
CA ILE A 50 3.46 18.11 -18.59
C ILE A 50 4.83 18.53 -18.04
N ASP A 51 5.35 19.65 -18.55
CA ASP A 51 6.56 20.26 -18.02
C ASP A 51 6.24 20.99 -16.71
N LEU A 52 6.75 20.44 -15.61
CA LEU A 52 6.55 20.97 -14.26
C LEU A 52 7.86 21.52 -13.72
N LYS A 53 7.76 22.48 -12.79
CA LYS A 53 8.90 23.06 -12.09
C LYS A 53 8.64 23.08 -10.60
N CYS A 54 9.50 22.43 -9.82
CA CYS A 54 9.49 22.51 -8.36
C CYS A 54 10.77 23.23 -7.92
N ARG A 55 10.61 24.38 -7.26
CA ARG A 55 11.73 25.18 -6.73
C ARG A 55 12.81 25.46 -7.78
N GLY A 56 12.40 25.75 -9.01
CA GLY A 56 13.31 26.07 -10.13
C GLY A 56 13.87 24.86 -10.88
N ILE A 57 13.68 23.63 -10.38
CA ILE A 57 14.13 22.40 -11.04
C ILE A 57 13.00 21.88 -11.93
N ALA A 58 13.31 21.67 -13.21
CA ALA A 58 12.38 21.12 -14.19
C ALA A 58 12.24 19.60 -14.03
N TYR A 59 11.01 19.09 -14.12
CA TYR A 59 10.72 17.67 -14.19
C TYR A 59 9.46 17.45 -15.05
N SER A 60 9.37 16.30 -15.72
CA SER A 60 8.25 15.95 -16.60
C SER A 60 7.55 14.68 -16.15
N THR A 61 6.23 14.63 -16.28
CA THR A 61 5.47 13.39 -16.10
C THR A 61 5.60 12.52 -17.35
N HIS A 62 6.61 11.65 -17.40
CA HIS A 62 6.71 10.64 -18.46
C HIS A 62 5.53 9.67 -18.33
N GLN A 63 4.74 9.51 -19.39
CA GLN A 63 3.83 8.38 -19.48
C GLN A 63 4.69 7.11 -19.51
N THR A 64 4.52 6.25 -18.52
CA THR A 64 5.06 4.89 -18.52
C THR A 64 4.58 4.20 -19.79
N ALA A 65 5.48 3.98 -20.75
CA ALA A 65 5.26 2.99 -21.79
C ALA A 65 4.96 1.65 -21.10
N GLU A 66 3.98 0.92 -21.63
CA GLU A 66 3.66 -0.46 -21.24
C GLU A 66 4.95 -1.24 -20.96
N PRO A 67 5.03 -2.07 -19.90
CA PRO A 67 6.24 -2.82 -19.61
C PRO A 67 6.46 -3.90 -20.68
N GLU A 68 7.17 -3.56 -21.75
CA GLU A 68 7.87 -4.55 -22.55
C GLU A 68 8.98 -5.13 -21.66
N PHE A 69 8.85 -6.41 -21.31
CA PHE A 69 9.87 -7.18 -20.62
C PHE A 69 11.10 -7.33 -21.54
N ALA A 70 11.86 -6.27 -21.73
CA ALA A 70 13.16 -6.29 -22.37
C ALA A 70 14.21 -6.51 -21.27
N ALA A 71 14.82 -7.70 -21.30
CA ALA A 71 15.93 -8.09 -20.44
C ALA A 71 17.04 -7.04 -20.47
N LEU A 72 17.15 -6.27 -19.40
CA LEU A 72 18.19 -5.27 -19.22
C LEU A 72 19.50 -5.97 -18.81
N ASN A 73 20.34 -6.25 -19.81
CA ASN A 73 21.79 -6.33 -19.62
C ASN A 73 22.33 -4.90 -19.45
N VAL A 74 22.36 -4.41 -18.20
CA VAL A 74 22.88 -3.07 -17.89
C VAL A 74 24.39 -3.15 -17.73
N LYS A 75 25.14 -2.70 -18.75
CA LYS A 75 26.50 -2.19 -18.53
C LYS A 75 26.40 -0.87 -17.77
N SER A 76 26.84 -0.87 -16.52
CA SER A 76 26.93 0.31 -15.68
C SER A 76 27.99 1.29 -16.22
N VAL A 77 27.53 2.38 -16.83
CA VAL A 77 28.37 3.56 -17.04
C VAL A 77 28.47 4.29 -15.71
N VAL A 78 29.65 4.21 -15.10
CA VAL A 78 30.07 4.98 -13.93
C VAL A 78 30.18 6.45 -14.33
N SER A 79 29.38 7.30 -13.68
CA SER A 79 29.59 8.74 -13.65
C SER A 79 30.04 9.10 -12.24
N GLU A 80 31.29 9.54 -12.15
CA GLU A 80 31.94 10.00 -10.93
C GLU A 80 31.30 11.31 -10.47
N GLY A 81 30.77 11.33 -9.25
CA GLY A 81 30.21 12.52 -8.62
C GLY A 81 29.39 12.17 -7.39
N ASP A 82 29.90 12.56 -6.23
CA ASP A 82 29.28 12.60 -4.91
C ASP A 82 29.18 11.30 -4.09
N THR A 83 30.16 11.21 -3.20
CA THR A 83 30.22 10.44 -1.96
C THR A 83 28.88 10.44 -1.20
N LEU A 84 28.17 9.31 -1.23
CA LEU A 84 27.24 8.93 -0.16
C LEU A 84 27.72 7.62 0.48
N MET A 85 28.55 7.79 1.51
CA MET A 85 29.02 6.71 2.37
C MET A 85 27.84 6.03 3.12
N SER A 86 27.75 4.71 2.98
CA SER A 86 27.39 3.74 4.02
C SER A 86 26.10 3.97 4.84
N THR A 87 24.92 3.66 4.25
CA THR A 87 23.66 3.45 5.02
C THR A 87 23.24 1.98 5.13
N ALA A 88 23.99 1.04 4.53
CA ALA A 88 23.62 -0.38 4.51
C ALA A 88 23.52 -1.01 5.92
N LYS A 89 24.39 -0.61 6.86
CA LYS A 89 24.38 -1.09 8.25
C LYS A 89 23.15 -0.61 9.03
N SER A 90 22.74 0.64 8.82
CA SER A 90 21.56 1.25 9.46
C SER A 90 20.25 0.61 8.96
N ARG A 91 20.15 0.28 7.66
CA ARG A 91 18.96 -0.42 7.13
C ARG A 91 18.83 -1.85 7.65
N HIS A 92 19.95 -2.51 7.96
CA HIS A 92 19.93 -3.86 8.52
C HIS A 92 19.53 -3.87 10.00
N SER A 93 19.99 -2.91 10.80
CA SER A 93 19.60 -2.80 12.22
C SER A 93 18.10 -2.52 12.37
N VAL A 94 17.54 -1.63 11.54
CA VAL A 94 16.09 -1.34 11.54
C VAL A 94 15.26 -2.58 11.19
N LYS A 95 15.70 -3.39 10.22
CA LYS A 95 15.00 -4.65 9.89
C LYS A 95 15.03 -5.65 11.05
N GLN A 96 16.13 -5.74 11.77
CA GLN A 96 16.24 -6.60 12.95
C GLN A 96 15.34 -6.12 14.09
N GLU A 97 15.25 -4.81 14.32
CA GLU A 97 14.33 -4.22 15.31
C GLU A 97 12.87 -4.49 14.97
N VAL A 98 12.47 -4.27 13.71
CA VAL A 98 11.11 -4.59 13.25
C VAL A 98 10.79 -6.07 13.41
N ALA A 99 11.73 -6.97 13.09
CA ALA A 99 11.54 -8.40 13.27
C ALA A 99 11.41 -8.79 14.75
N LYS A 100 12.10 -8.10 15.67
CA LYS A 100 11.96 -8.31 17.13
C LYS A 100 10.59 -7.87 17.63
N VAL A 101 10.15 -6.66 17.26
CA VAL A 101 8.84 -6.13 17.65
C VAL A 101 7.72 -7.00 17.09
N HIS A 102 7.83 -7.43 15.84
CA HIS A 102 6.86 -8.32 15.22
C HIS A 102 6.72 -9.65 15.97
N ARG A 103 7.85 -10.28 16.36
CA ARG A 103 7.83 -11.50 17.18
C ARG A 103 7.19 -11.28 18.54
N ALA A 104 7.52 -10.18 19.22
CA ALA A 104 6.93 -9.85 20.52
C ALA A 104 5.41 -9.71 20.42
N ASN A 105 4.91 -9.00 19.41
CA ASN A 105 3.47 -8.83 19.18
C ASN A 105 2.76 -10.15 18.86
N ILE A 106 3.40 -11.05 18.11
CA ILE A 106 2.84 -12.38 17.82
C ILE A 106 2.68 -13.18 19.11
N LEU A 107 3.71 -13.19 19.97
CA LEU A 107 3.68 -13.91 21.25
C LEU A 107 2.62 -13.35 22.19
N GLU A 108 2.55 -12.02 22.34
CA GLU A 108 1.54 -11.35 23.18
C GLU A 108 0.12 -11.66 22.70
N ASN A 109 -0.12 -11.63 21.38
CA ASN A 109 -1.42 -11.95 20.81
C ASN A 109 -1.79 -13.43 21.03
N LEU A 110 -0.82 -14.34 20.87
CA LEU A 110 -1.01 -15.78 21.14
C LEU A 110 -1.36 -16.05 22.60
N GLU A 111 -0.65 -15.42 23.55
CA GLU A 111 -0.92 -15.56 24.98
C GLU A 111 -2.31 -15.04 25.35
N HIS A 112 -2.69 -13.86 24.83
CA HIS A 112 -4.02 -13.32 25.02
C HIS A 112 -5.11 -14.25 24.46
N ARG A 113 -4.93 -14.77 23.24
CA ARG A 113 -5.87 -15.72 22.62
C ARG A 113 -5.97 -17.02 23.43
N LEU A 114 -4.87 -17.52 23.98
CA LEU A 114 -4.86 -18.69 24.87
C LEU A 114 -5.63 -18.41 26.16
N GLN A 115 -5.43 -17.25 26.78
CA GLN A 115 -6.15 -16.87 28.00
C GLN A 115 -7.67 -16.78 27.75
N VAL A 116 -8.06 -16.16 26.64
CA VAL A 116 -9.46 -16.06 26.23
C VAL A 116 -10.03 -17.46 25.93
N ALA A 117 -9.34 -18.31 25.18
CA ALA A 117 -9.79 -19.66 24.87
C ALA A 117 -9.98 -20.52 26.14
N ARG A 118 -9.03 -20.43 27.09
CA ARG A 118 -9.12 -21.09 28.40
C ARG A 118 -10.30 -20.60 29.23
N SER A 119 -10.54 -19.29 29.26
CA SER A 119 -11.70 -18.70 29.97
C SER A 119 -13.05 -19.16 29.38
N ARG A 120 -13.09 -19.42 28.07
CA ARG A 120 -14.27 -19.93 27.36
C ARG A 120 -14.43 -21.45 27.44
N GLY A 121 -13.40 -22.18 27.88
CA GLY A 121 -13.38 -23.64 27.95
C GLY A 121 -13.22 -24.33 26.59
N ASP A 122 -12.73 -23.63 25.58
CA ASP A 122 -12.69 -24.11 24.19
C ASP A 122 -11.41 -24.92 23.91
N GLN A 123 -11.44 -26.21 24.24
CA GLN A 123 -10.26 -27.09 24.28
C GLN A 123 -9.61 -27.31 22.91
N GLU A 124 -10.40 -27.39 21.84
CA GLU A 124 -9.87 -27.54 20.47
C GLU A 124 -9.03 -26.32 20.06
N LEU A 125 -9.52 -25.12 20.38
CA LEU A 125 -8.81 -23.88 20.10
C LEU A 125 -7.51 -23.77 20.92
N VAL A 126 -7.54 -24.17 22.20
CA VAL A 126 -6.33 -24.20 23.04
C VAL A 126 -5.27 -25.11 22.43
N ARG A 127 -5.65 -26.32 21.99
CA ARG A 127 -4.71 -27.28 21.37
C ARG A 127 -4.08 -26.74 20.08
N GLN A 128 -4.87 -26.05 19.25
CA GLN A 128 -4.36 -25.43 18.03
C GLN A 128 -3.37 -24.30 18.33
N LEU A 129 -3.69 -23.44 19.29
CA LEU A 129 -2.82 -22.32 19.69
C LEU A 129 -1.52 -22.80 20.37
N GLU A 130 -1.56 -23.88 21.13
CA GLU A 130 -0.35 -24.50 21.70
C GLU A 130 0.56 -25.05 20.60
N LYS A 131 0.00 -25.67 19.56
CA LYS A 131 0.76 -26.09 18.38
C LYS A 131 1.34 -24.91 17.60
N GLU A 132 0.60 -23.81 17.45
CA GLU A 132 1.12 -22.57 16.84
C GLU A 132 2.28 -21.99 17.66
N LYS A 133 2.19 -22.04 19.00
CA LYS A 133 3.27 -21.59 19.88
C LYS A 133 4.55 -22.41 19.69
N GLU A 134 4.43 -23.73 19.56
CA GLU A 134 5.58 -24.62 19.30
C GLU A 134 6.28 -24.33 17.96
N GLN A 135 5.55 -23.84 16.96
CA GLN A 135 6.12 -23.52 15.64
C GLN A 135 6.85 -22.17 15.60
N ILE A 136 6.49 -21.26 16.50
CA ILE A 136 7.01 -19.89 16.53
C ILE A 136 8.15 -19.74 17.55
N SER A 137 8.16 -20.61 18.58
CA SER A 137 9.27 -20.75 19.54
C SER A 137 10.55 -21.26 18.88
#